data_AF-A0A2S9FQG1-F1
#
_entry.id   AF-A0A2S9FQG1-F1
#
_cell.length_a   1.000
_cell.length_b   1.000
_cell.length_c   1.000
_cell.angle_alpha   90.00
_cell.angle_beta   90.00
_cell.angle_gamma   90.00
#
_symmetry.space_group_name_H-M   'P 1'
#
loop_
_entity.id
_entity.type
_entity.pdbx_description
1 polymer ?
#
loop_
_entity_poly.entity_id
_entity_poly.type
_entity_poly.pdbx_seq_one_letter_code
_entity_poly.pdbx_strand_id
1 'polypeptide(L)'
;PVEFAKSVQTLAGMNCKVLLEIGPQPVLTAAALRAWPDPATASVIWRWSAVVRRNDAIARGAVADAYVLGHLPQFAAFRQAHAQKVDLPTYPFEHRQYWFSDH
;
A
#
# COMPACT_ATOMS: atom_id res chain seq x y z
N PRO A 1 -24.45 18.95 -3.70
CA PRO A 1 -24.37 17.76 -2.82
C PRO A 1 -22.96 17.15 -2.94
N VAL A 2 -22.50 16.39 -1.93
CA VAL A 2 -21.21 15.70 -1.99
C VAL A 2 -21.41 14.31 -2.60
N GLU A 3 -20.91 14.10 -3.82
CA GLU A 3 -21.07 12.84 -4.58
C GLU A 3 -19.92 11.85 -4.31
N PHE A 4 -19.69 11.50 -3.03
CA PHE A 4 -18.52 10.69 -2.64
C PHE A 4 -18.49 9.30 -3.30
N ALA A 5 -19.63 8.59 -3.31
CA ALA A 5 -19.72 7.26 -3.91
C ALA A 5 -19.39 7.27 -5.42
N LYS A 6 -19.87 8.29 -6.13
CA LYS A 6 -19.57 8.48 -7.56
C LYS A 6 -18.07 8.70 -7.80
N SER A 7 -17.41 9.48 -6.94
CA SER A 7 -15.95 9.67 -7.01
C SER A 7 -15.18 8.37 -6.80
N VAL A 8 -15.61 7.55 -5.83
CA VAL A 8 -15.01 6.22 -5.57
C VAL A 8 -15.17 5.29 -6.77
N GLN A 9 -16.36 5.24 -7.36
CA GLN A 9 -16.61 4.44 -8.58
C GLN A 9 -15.78 4.93 -9.77
N THR A 10 -15.63 6.26 -9.91
CA THR A 10 -14.77 6.84 -10.94
C THR A 10 -13.32 6.40 -10.74
N LEU A 11 -12.79 6.44 -9.51
CA LEU A 11 -11.43 5.97 -9.20
C LEU A 11 -11.24 4.48 -9.52
N ALA A 12 -12.23 3.65 -9.21
CA ALA A 12 -12.21 2.24 -9.60
C ALA A 12 -12.20 2.08 -11.14
N GLY A 13 -13.00 2.86 -11.86
CA GLY A 13 -13.01 2.88 -13.33
C GLY A 13 -11.70 3.39 -13.96
N MET A 14 -10.96 4.25 -13.25
CA MET A 14 -9.60 4.67 -13.62
C MET A 14 -8.52 3.66 -13.25
N ASN A 15 -8.91 2.47 -12.79
CA ASN A 15 -8.02 1.38 -12.40
C ASN A 15 -7.08 1.74 -11.23
N CYS A 16 -7.48 2.70 -10.38
CA CYS A 16 -6.79 2.96 -9.12
C CYS A 16 -6.86 1.71 -8.23
N LYS A 17 -5.71 1.29 -7.68
CA LYS A 17 -5.60 0.07 -6.88
C LYS A 17 -5.65 0.31 -5.39
N VAL A 18 -5.23 1.48 -4.93
CA VAL A 18 -5.12 1.81 -3.52
C VAL A 18 -5.79 3.15 -3.25
N LEU A 19 -6.64 3.20 -2.23
CA LEU A 19 -7.17 4.43 -1.66
C LEU A 19 -6.54 4.67 -0.30
N LEU A 20 -6.06 5.90 -0.04
CA LEU A 20 -5.50 6.30 1.24
C LEU A 20 -6.38 7.41 1.86
N GLU A 21 -6.98 7.13 3.01
CA GLU A 21 -7.69 8.16 3.79
C GLU A 21 -6.70 8.90 4.70
N ILE A 22 -6.70 10.23 4.58
CA ILE A 22 -5.91 11.14 5.41
C ILE A 22 -6.86 11.91 6.33
N GLY A 23 -6.97 11.49 7.58
CA GLY A 23 -7.86 12.14 8.56
C GLY A 23 -7.66 11.59 9.97
N PRO A 24 -8.13 12.27 11.02
CA PRO A 24 -7.96 11.79 12.40
C PRO A 24 -8.81 10.53 12.70
N GLN A 25 -9.85 10.26 11.90
CA GLN A 25 -10.77 9.12 12.08
C GLN A 25 -11.07 8.46 10.71
N PRO A 26 -11.42 7.16 10.68
CA PRO A 26 -11.69 6.40 9.45
C PRO A 26 -13.12 6.58 8.94
N VAL A 27 -13.53 7.83 8.69
CA VAL A 27 -14.92 8.11 8.29
C VAL A 27 -15.16 7.70 6.85
N LEU A 28 -14.19 7.97 5.96
CA LEU A 28 -14.33 7.74 4.52
C LEU A 28 -14.04 6.29 4.14
N THR A 29 -13.24 5.57 4.92
CA THR A 29 -12.82 4.19 4.61
C THR A 29 -14.00 3.25 4.45
N ALA A 30 -14.92 3.24 5.43
CA ALA A 30 -16.11 2.38 5.35
C ALA A 30 -17.05 2.80 4.20
N ALA A 31 -17.14 4.11 3.92
CA ALA A 31 -17.95 4.60 2.81
C ALA A 31 -17.32 4.23 1.45
N ALA A 32 -15.99 4.26 1.33
CA ALA A 32 -15.27 3.90 0.13
C ALA A 32 -15.40 2.40 -0.17
N LEU A 33 -15.26 1.55 0.86
CA LEU A 33 -15.47 0.10 0.73
C LEU A 33 -16.89 -0.23 0.24
N ARG A 34 -17.93 0.46 0.74
CA ARG A 34 -19.31 0.27 0.28
C ARG A 34 -19.57 0.77 -1.14
N ALA A 35 -18.85 1.80 -1.57
CA ALA A 35 -19.01 2.38 -2.90
C ALA A 35 -18.13 1.70 -3.97
N TRP A 36 -17.19 0.83 -3.56
CA TRP A 36 -16.31 0.14 -4.47
C TRP A 36 -17.06 -0.94 -5.27
N PRO A 37 -16.86 -1.06 -6.60
CA PRO A 37 -17.64 -1.97 -7.43
C PRO A 37 -17.50 -3.45 -7.08
N ASP A 38 -16.29 -3.89 -6.73
CA ASP A 38 -16.01 -5.28 -6.33
C ASP A 38 -15.26 -5.31 -4.98
N PRO A 39 -15.93 -5.70 -3.89
CA PRO A 39 -15.32 -5.78 -2.56
C PRO A 39 -14.04 -6.64 -2.50
N ALA A 40 -13.88 -7.65 -3.36
CA ALA A 40 -12.71 -8.52 -3.38
C ALA A 40 -11.44 -7.82 -3.88
N THR A 41 -11.58 -6.71 -4.61
CA THR A 41 -10.47 -5.93 -5.17
C THR A 41 -10.23 -4.61 -4.43
N ALA A 42 -11.10 -4.28 -3.47
CA ALA A 42 -11.02 -3.02 -2.75
C ALA A 42 -9.82 -3.02 -1.80
N SER A 43 -8.79 -2.22 -2.10
CA SER A 43 -7.68 -2.00 -1.18
C SER A 43 -7.73 -0.56 -0.66
N VAL A 44 -8.30 -0.39 0.54
CA VAL A 44 -8.42 0.91 1.22
C VAL A 44 -7.55 0.91 2.46
N ILE A 45 -6.59 1.83 2.52
CA ILE A 45 -5.71 2.06 3.65
C ILE A 45 -6.24 3.26 4.43
N TRP A 46 -6.56 3.07 5.70
CA TRP A 46 -6.87 4.18 6.60
C TRP A 46 -5.67 4.56 7.46
N ARG A 47 -5.39 5.86 7.67
CA ARG A 47 -4.45 6.31 8.71
C ARG A 47 -4.81 7.65 9.36
N TRP A 48 -4.47 7.77 10.65
CA TRP A 48 -4.69 8.95 11.49
C TRP A 48 -3.77 10.13 11.11
N SER A 49 -4.30 11.23 10.58
CA SER A 49 -3.53 12.41 10.10
C SER A 49 -2.77 13.20 11.18
N ALA A 50 -3.35 13.41 12.37
CA ALA A 50 -2.67 14.08 13.49
C ALA A 50 -1.52 13.27 14.12
N VAL A 51 -1.49 11.95 13.91
CA VAL A 51 -0.47 11.04 14.43
C VAL A 51 0.60 10.79 13.37
N VAL A 52 0.26 10.78 12.07
CA VAL A 52 1.25 10.75 10.98
C VAL A 52 2.26 11.91 11.07
N ARG A 53 1.86 13.08 11.61
CA ARG A 53 2.79 14.20 11.84
C ARG A 53 3.66 14.08 13.10
N ARG A 54 3.33 13.18 14.04
CA ARG A 54 4.01 13.05 15.34
C ARG A 54 4.63 11.68 15.59
N ASN A 55 4.32 10.68 14.77
CA ASN A 55 4.75 9.31 14.95
C ASN A 55 5.18 8.70 13.60
N ASP A 56 6.48 8.73 13.38
CA ASP A 56 7.18 8.16 12.22
C ASP A 56 6.80 6.69 11.96
N ALA A 57 6.51 5.90 13.00
CA ALA A 57 6.17 4.48 12.84
C ALA A 57 4.85 4.29 12.10
N ILE A 58 3.87 5.17 12.35
CA ILE A 58 2.55 5.10 11.72
C ILE A 58 2.62 5.55 10.27
N ALA A 59 3.44 6.56 9.96
CA ALA A 59 3.72 6.96 8.58
C ALA A 59 4.42 5.84 7.80
N ARG A 60 5.45 5.20 8.38
CA ARG A 60 6.15 4.07 7.76
C ARG A 60 5.25 2.87 7.54
N GLY A 61 4.36 2.56 8.49
CA GLY A 61 3.38 1.48 8.33
C GLY A 61 2.40 1.72 7.16
N ALA A 62 2.02 2.96 6.88
CA ALA A 62 1.18 3.28 5.72
C ALA A 62 1.90 3.02 4.39
N VAL A 63 3.18 3.41 4.34
CA VAL A 63 4.04 3.22 3.18
C VAL A 63 4.33 1.73 2.96
N ALA A 64 4.50 0.97 4.05
CA ALA A 64 4.66 -0.48 4.00
C ALA A 64 3.40 -1.16 3.44
N ASP A 65 2.21 -0.82 3.92
CA ASP A 65 0.95 -1.36 3.39
C ASP A 65 0.77 -1.02 1.90
N ALA A 66 1.03 0.23 1.53
CA ALA A 66 0.97 0.64 0.12
C ALA A 66 1.97 -0.16 -0.74
N TYR A 67 3.17 -0.42 -0.21
CA TYR A 67 4.18 -1.23 -0.88
C TYR A 67 3.73 -2.67 -1.09
N VAL A 68 3.15 -3.30 -0.07
CA VAL A 68 2.58 -4.66 -0.16
C VAL A 68 1.43 -4.71 -1.18
N LEU A 69 0.67 -3.63 -1.32
CA LEU A 69 -0.40 -3.48 -2.32
C LEU A 69 0.11 -3.09 -3.72
N GLY A 70 1.43 -3.07 -3.94
CA GLY A 70 2.06 -2.88 -5.24
C GLY A 70 2.42 -1.45 -5.60
N HIS A 71 2.24 -0.48 -4.69
CA HIS A 71 2.84 0.85 -4.86
C HIS A 71 4.37 0.74 -4.72
N LEU A 72 5.15 1.50 -5.48
CA LEU A 72 6.60 1.56 -5.29
C LEU A 72 6.97 2.91 -4.67
N PRO A 73 7.23 2.99 -3.36
CA PRO A 73 7.61 4.23 -2.70
C PRO A 73 8.95 4.75 -3.22
N GLN A 74 9.12 6.06 -3.21
CA GLN A 74 10.43 6.66 -3.41
C GLN A 74 11.30 6.45 -2.16
N PHE A 75 11.98 5.31 -2.07
CA PHE A 75 12.78 4.92 -0.90
C PHE A 75 13.86 5.95 -0.50
N ALA A 76 14.37 6.71 -1.47
CA ALA A 76 15.32 7.80 -1.21
C ALA A 76 14.77 8.88 -0.25
N ALA A 77 13.45 9.11 -0.22
CA ALA A 77 12.82 10.06 0.69
C ALA A 77 12.92 9.64 2.17
N PHE A 78 13.17 8.35 2.45
CA PHE A 78 13.37 7.83 3.81
C PHE A 78 14.84 7.78 4.22
N ARG A 79 15.78 8.17 3.34
CA ARG A 79 17.21 8.09 3.63
C ARG A 79 17.58 9.09 4.73
N GLN A 80 18.20 8.57 5.80
CA GLN A 80 18.80 9.38 6.84
C GLN A 80 20.21 9.83 6.43
N ALA A 81 20.67 10.97 6.96
CA ALA A 81 21.96 11.56 6.60
C ALA A 81 23.17 10.62 6.81
N HIS A 82 23.08 9.70 7.76
CA HIS A 82 24.16 8.76 8.11
C HIS A 82 23.84 7.31 7.72
N ALA A 83 22.87 7.07 6.84
CA ALA A 83 22.53 5.72 6.40
C ALA A 83 23.67 5.12 5.54
N GLN A 84 24.12 3.93 5.90
CA GLN A 84 25.13 3.17 5.16
C GLN A 84 24.52 1.94 4.51
N LYS A 85 25.09 1.49 3.39
CA LYS A 85 24.76 0.19 2.81
C LYS A 85 25.37 -0.90 3.69
N VAL A 86 24.57 -1.93 3.98
CA VAL A 86 25.00 -3.10 4.75
C VAL A 86 24.80 -4.34 3.89
N ASP A 87 25.62 -5.35 4.10
CA ASP A 87 25.42 -6.65 3.47
C ASP A 87 24.18 -7.31 4.07
N LEU A 88 23.28 -7.77 3.19
CA LEU A 88 22.08 -8.50 3.56
C LEU A 88 22.21 -9.94 3.05
N PRO A 89 21.51 -10.91 3.69
CA PRO A 89 21.40 -12.25 3.14
C PRO A 89 20.95 -12.21 1.68
N THR A 90 21.54 -13.06 0.85
CA THR A 90 21.12 -13.21 -0.54
C THR A 90 19.71 -13.77 -0.61
N TYR A 91 19.04 -13.55 -1.74
CA TYR A 91 17.69 -14.05 -1.97
C TYR A 91 17.62 -15.58 -1.73
N PRO A 92 16.73 -16.06 -0.85
CA PRO A 92 16.61 -17.49 -0.56
C PRO A 92 15.80 -18.17 -1.66
N PHE A 93 16.45 -18.55 -2.76
CA PHE A 93 15.79 -19.25 -3.87
C PHE A 93 15.11 -20.55 -3.39
N GLU A 94 13.86 -20.76 -3.80
CA GLU A 94 13.16 -22.04 -3.62
C GLU A 94 13.69 -23.03 -4.67
N HIS A 95 14.75 -23.77 -4.32
CA HIS A 95 15.38 -24.70 -5.25
C HIS A 95 14.49 -25.92 -5.53
N ARG A 96 14.37 -26.26 -6.81
CA ARG A 96 13.83 -27.53 -7.28
C ARG A 96 14.81 -28.13 -8.29
N GLN A 97 14.91 -29.46 -8.30
CA GLN A 97 15.76 -30.15 -9.25
C GLN A 97 15.03 -30.24 -10.59
N TYR A 98 15.58 -29.60 -11.62
CA TYR A 98 15.08 -29.69 -12.98
C TYR A 98 16.12 -30.42 -13.83
N TRP A 99 15.84 -31.67 -14.16
CA TRP A 99 16.67 -32.51 -15.02
C TRP A 99 15.85 -33.03 -16.19
N PHE A 100 16.46 -33.10 -17.37
CA PHE A 100 15.89 -33.78 -18.52
C PHE A 100 16.06 -35.31 -18.35
N SER A 101 15.01 -36.07 -18.67
CA SER A 101 15.06 -37.55 -18.68
C SER A 101 14.59 -38.03 -20.06
N ASP A 102 15.49 -38.61 -20.84
CA ASP A 102 15.15 -39.37 -22.05
C ASP A 102 14.60 -40.72 -21.58
N HIS A 103 13.28 -40.90 -21.66
CA HIS A 103 12.65 -42.22 -21.59
C HIS A 103 11.99 -42.53 -22.93
#